data_AF-A0A5C5R8B2-F1
#
_entry.id   AF-A0A5C5R8B2-F1
#
_cell.length_a   1.000
_cell.length_b   1.000
_cell.length_c   1.000
_cell.angle_alpha   90.00
_cell.angle_beta   90.00
_cell.angle_gamma   90.00
#
_symmetry.space_group_name_H-M   'P 1'
#
loop_
_entity.id
_entity.type
_entity.pdbx_description
1 polymer ?
#
loop_
_entity_poly.entity_id
_entity_poly.type
_entity_poly.pdbx_seq_one_letter_code
_entity_poly.pdbx_strand_id
1 'polypeptide(L)' 'MSFKAIFLDLDGTSLNDNNALSPALQEILTILKSKGIQIIFS' A
#
# COMPACT_ATOMS: atom_id res chain seq x y z
N MET A 1 -8.67 -17.00 -9.60
CA MET A 1 -7.64 -16.68 -8.59
C MET A 1 -8.01 -15.32 -7.99
N SER A 2 -8.07 -15.16 -6.67
CA SER A 2 -8.37 -13.85 -6.04
C SER A 2 -7.10 -13.30 -5.40
N PHE A 3 -6.82 -12.01 -5.58
CA PHE A 3 -5.71 -11.34 -4.91
C PHE A 3 -5.99 -11.27 -3.41
N LYS A 4 -5.08 -11.80 -2.59
CA LYS A 4 -5.23 -11.85 -1.12
C LYS A 4 -4.24 -10.94 -0.39
N ALA A 5 -3.09 -10.67 -0.99
CA ALA A 5 -2.05 -9.85 -0.39
C ALA A 5 -1.27 -9.07 -1.45
N ILE A 6 -0.70 -7.93 -1.04
CA ILE A 6 0.21 -7.09 -1.82
C ILE A 6 1.43 -6.83 -0.93
N PHE A 7 2.61 -7.06 -1.49
CA PHE A 7 3.90 -6.72 -0.88
C PHE A 7 4.41 -5.42 -1.50
N LEU A 8 4.75 -4.46 -0.66
CA LEU A 8 5.24 -3.15 -1.08
C LEU A 8 6.56 -2.84 -0.39
N ASP A 9 7.56 -2.48 -1.17
CA ASP A 9 8.77 -1.86 -0.62
C ASP A 9 8.45 -0.46 -0.10
N LEU A 10 9.23 0.02 0.87
CA LEU A 10 9.05 1.31 1.50
C LEU A 10 9.76 2.40 0.69
N ASP A 11 11.08 2.38 0.70
CA ASP A 11 11.90 3.48 0.18
C ASP A 11 11.90 3.47 -1.35
N GLY A 12 11.55 4.60 -1.96
CA GLY A 12 11.49 4.73 -3.43
C GLY A 12 10.32 4.00 -4.10
N THR A 13 9.47 3.31 -3.34
CA THR A 13 8.27 2.63 -3.85
C THR A 13 6.99 3.19 -3.20
N SER A 14 6.85 3.04 -1.88
CA SER A 14 5.66 3.51 -1.16
C SER A 14 5.82 4.93 -0.64
N LEU A 15 7.03 5.28 -0.20
CA LEU A 15 7.35 6.58 0.36
C LEU A 15 7.84 7.52 -0.74
N ASN A 16 7.41 8.78 -0.64
CA ASN A 16 7.98 9.87 -1.43
C ASN A 16 9.26 10.43 -0.78
N ASP A 17 9.86 11.44 -1.40
CA ASP A 17 11.10 12.09 -0.94
C ASP A 17 11.02 12.71 0.47
N ASN A 18 9.80 12.84 1.04
CA ASN A 18 9.56 13.32 2.41
C ASN A 18 9.32 12.17 3.40
N ASN A 19 9.63 10.92 3.03
CA ASN A 19 9.34 9.71 3.81
C ASN A 19 7.86 9.56 4.19
N ALA A 20 6.97 10.02 3.31
CA ALA A 20 5.53 9.99 3.53
C ALA A 20 4.81 9.23 2.40
N LEU A 21 3.71 8.57 2.77
CA LEU A 21 2.77 8.01 1.80
C LEU A 21 1.99 9.15 1.13
N SER A 22 1.85 9.11 -0.19
CA SER A 22 1.00 10.08 -0.89
C SER A 22 -0.47 9.92 -0.48
N PRO A 23 -1.28 11.00 -0.47
CA PRO A 23 -2.70 10.90 -0.14
C PRO A 23 -3.46 9.91 -1.02
N ALA A 24 -3.12 9.87 -2.31
CA ALA A 24 -3.70 8.92 -3.26
C ALA A 24 -3.38 7.46 -2.91
N LEU A 25 -2.13 7.17 -2.52
CA LEU A 25 -1.75 5.83 -2.10
C LEU A 25 -2.48 5.44 -0.80
N GLN A 26 -2.58 6.35 0.18
CA GLN A 26 -3.31 6.08 1.42
C GLN A 26 -4.79 5.73 1.19
N GLU A 27 -5.46 6.44 0.28
CA GLU A 27 -6.86 6.17 -0.08
C GLU A 27 -7.02 4.78 -0.71
N ILE A 28 -6.12 4.43 -1.65
CA ILE A 28 -6.11 3.12 -2.31
C ILE A 28 -5.86 2.01 -1.28
N LEU A 29 -4.86 2.15 -0.42
CA LEU A 29 -4.55 1.16 0.61
C LEU A 29 -5.73 0.94 1.57
N THR A 30 -6.48 2.00 1.88
CA THR A 30 -7.69 1.93 2.70
C THR A 30 -8.80 1.12 2.01
N ILE A 31 -9.02 1.36 0.71
CA ILE A 31 -10.00 0.61 -0.09
C ILE A 31 -9.59 -0.87 -0.21
N LEU A 32 -8.32 -1.16 -0.39
CA LEU A 32 -7.83 -2.53 -0.51
C LEU A 32 -7.99 -3.29 0.82
N LYS A 33 -7.69 -2.62 1.94
CA LYS A 33 -7.88 -3.17 3.28
C LYS A 33 -9.35 -3.46 3.57
N SER A 34 -10.28 -2.58 3.17
CA SER A 34 -11.72 -2.81 3.36
C SER A 34 -12.25 -3.99 2.54
N LYS A 35 -11.59 -4.33 1.43
CA LYS A 35 -11.86 -5.53 0.62
C LYS A 35 -11.22 -6.81 1.17
N GLY A 36 -10.54 -6.73 2.32
CA GLY A 36 -9.88 -7.88 2.94
C GLY A 36 -8.55 -8.27 2.30
N ILE A 37 -7.95 -7.38 1.48
CA ILE A 37 -6.61 -7.59 0.91
C ILE A 37 -5.58 -7.17 1.95
N GLN A 38 -4.62 -8.05 2.23
CA GLN A 38 -3.52 -7.76 3.13
C GLN A 38 -2.47 -6.90 2.43
N ILE A 39 -2.07 -5.80 3.05
CA ILE A 39 -0.93 -4.99 2.61
C ILE A 39 0.22 -5.31 3.56
N ILE A 40 1.36 -5.73 3.01
CA ILE A 40 2.57 -6.06 3.75
C ILE A 40 3.68 -5.16 3.22
N PHE A 41 4.29 -4.37 4.10
CA PHE A 41 5.50 -3.64 3.74
C PHE A 41 6.72 -4.54 3.97
N SER A 42 7.57 -4.72 2.96
CA SER A 42 8.70 -5.66 2.98
C SER A 42 9.93 -5.12 2.28
#